data_AF-A0A5C4XJQ0-F1
#
_entry.id   AF-A0A5C4XJQ0-F1
#
_cell.length_a   1.000
_cell.length_b   1.000
_cell.length_c   1.000
_cell.angle_alpha   90.00
_cell.angle_beta   90.00
_cell.angle_gamma   90.00
#
_symmetry.space_group_name_H-M   'P 1'
#
loop_
_entity.id
_entity.type
_entity.pdbx_description
1 polymer ?
#
loop_
_entity_poly.entity_id
_entity_poly.type
_entity_poly.pdbx_seq_one_letter_code
_entity_poly.pdbx_strand_id
1 'polypeptide(L)'
;MSCSIVFELSLLAVNELVAGTVAGQPIQMDEIKGIQFSGKALLLEGQAEDEALSVYRKRFPFAQAFSSPVWAVEIDYVKLTDNSHGFGHKLSWSA
;
A
#
# COMPACT_ATOMS: atom_id res chain seq x y z
N MET A 1 15.47 -0.73 -20.93
CA MET A 1 14.48 -0.17 -20.00
C MET A 1 14.45 -1.04 -18.76
N SER A 2 15.45 -0.87 -17.89
CA SER A 2 15.60 -1.66 -16.67
C SER A 2 14.99 -0.88 -15.52
N CYS A 3 13.82 -1.33 -15.11
CA CYS A 3 13.46 -1.54 -13.71
C CYS A 3 13.98 -0.54 -12.66
N SER A 4 13.33 0.61 -12.55
CA SER A 4 13.39 1.40 -11.31
C SER A 4 12.57 0.76 -10.18
N ILE A 5 11.65 -0.17 -10.48
CA ILE A 5 10.75 -0.79 -9.50
C ILE A 5 11.45 -1.87 -8.65
N VAL A 6 12.43 -2.61 -9.19
CA VAL A 6 13.11 -3.69 -8.45
C VAL A 6 14.07 -3.15 -7.38
N PHE A 7 14.60 -1.94 -7.53
CA PHE A 7 15.51 -1.34 -6.54
C PHE A 7 14.79 -0.93 -5.25
N GLU A 8 13.51 -0.56 -5.31
CA GLU A 8 12.76 -0.12 -4.13
C GLU A 8 12.29 -1.30 -3.27
N LEU A 9 12.01 -2.46 -3.88
CA LEU A 9 11.57 -3.66 -3.17
C LEU A 9 12.67 -4.30 -2.31
N SER A 10 13.94 -4.20 -2.71
CA SER A 10 15.05 -4.74 -1.91
C SER A 10 15.26 -3.99 -0.60
N LEU A 11 14.81 -2.73 -0.51
CA LEU A 11 14.86 -1.95 0.73
C LEU A 11 13.94 -2.52 1.81
N LEU A 12 12.83 -3.15 1.43
CA LEU A 12 11.90 -3.80 2.37
C LEU A 12 12.57 -4.98 3.10
N ALA A 13 13.54 -5.64 2.47
CA ALA A 13 14.30 -6.72 3.10
C ALA A 13 15.36 -6.20 4.10
N VAL A 14 15.71 -4.92 4.04
CA VAL A 14 16.73 -4.30 4.92
C VAL A 14 16.08 -3.41 5.98
N ASN A 15 14.90 -2.87 5.70
CA ASN A 15 14.13 -2.05 6.61
C ASN A 15 12.64 -2.41 6.51
N GLU A 16 12.12 -3.02 7.56
CA GLU A 16 10.70 -3.36 7.67
C GLU A 16 9.82 -2.12 7.84
N LEU A 17 10.36 -0.99 8.34
CA LEU A 17 9.56 0.21 8.59
C LEU A 17 9.20 0.90 7.27
N VAL A 18 7.91 0.97 7.00
CA VAL A 18 7.36 1.54 5.78
C VAL A 18 6.31 2.62 6.06
N ALA A 19 6.16 3.52 5.10
CA ALA A 19 5.04 4.44 5.03
C ALA A 19 4.44 4.41 3.63
N GLY A 20 3.13 4.58 3.52
CA GLY A 20 2.41 4.51 2.27
C GLY A 20 1.27 5.50 2.18
N THR A 21 0.81 5.76 0.97
CA THR A 21 -0.34 6.62 0.68
C THR A 21 -1.24 5.95 -0.35
N VAL A 22 -2.55 5.89 -0.06
CA VAL A 22 -3.60 5.47 -0.99
C VAL A 22 -4.53 6.66 -1.19
N ALA A 23 -4.46 7.29 -2.36
CA ALA A 23 -5.24 8.47 -2.68
C ALA A 23 -5.61 8.49 -4.16
N GLY A 24 -6.61 9.30 -4.52
CA GLY A 24 -6.83 9.68 -5.91
C GLY A 24 -5.75 10.63 -6.42
N GLN A 25 -5.95 11.15 -7.63
CA GLN A 25 -5.13 12.22 -8.22
C GLN A 25 -5.99 13.47 -8.47
N PRO A 26 -6.50 14.12 -7.40
CA PRO A 26 -7.34 15.30 -7.54
C PRO A 26 -6.51 16.48 -8.06
N ILE A 27 -7.15 17.33 -8.86
CA ILE A 27 -6.56 18.61 -9.30
C ILE A 27 -6.92 19.71 -8.31
N GLN A 28 -8.15 19.68 -7.77
CA GLN A 28 -8.63 20.65 -6.81
C GLN A 28 -8.33 20.22 -5.37
N MET A 29 -8.06 21.18 -4.49
CA MET A 29 -7.62 20.89 -3.12
C MET A 29 -8.75 20.39 -2.20
N ASP A 30 -9.99 20.81 -2.47
CA ASP A 30 -11.21 20.37 -1.79
C ASP A 30 -11.59 18.92 -2.13
N GLU A 31 -11.12 18.41 -3.26
CA GLU A 31 -11.30 17.02 -3.68
C GLU A 31 -10.29 16.05 -3.05
N ILE A 32 -9.34 16.54 -2.25
CA ILE A 32 -8.32 15.68 -1.62
C ILE A 32 -8.99 14.68 -0.68
N LYS A 33 -8.89 13.40 -1.05
CA LYS A 33 -9.32 12.27 -0.24
C LYS A 33 -8.35 11.11 -0.37
N GLY A 34 -7.87 10.64 0.76
CA GLY A 34 -6.92 9.54 0.79
C GLY A 34 -6.41 9.20 2.18
N ILE A 35 -5.76 8.07 2.27
CA ILE A 35 -5.20 7.52 3.50
C ILE A 35 -3.68 7.56 3.41
N GLN A 36 -3.03 7.95 4.50
CA GLN A 36 -1.60 7.82 4.72
C GLN A 36 -1.40 6.86 5.89
N PHE A 37 -0.43 5.97 5.81
CA PHE A 37 -0.17 5.00 6.88
C PHE A 37 1.33 4.81 7.10
N SER A 38 1.68 4.30 8.26
CA SER A 38 2.99 3.75 8.57
C SER A 38 2.85 2.41 9.28
N GLY A 39 3.86 1.57 9.14
CA GLY A 39 3.82 0.22 9.67
C GLY A 39 5.03 -0.60 9.31
N LYS A 40 4.86 -1.92 9.34
CA LYS A 40 5.91 -2.91 9.04
C LYS A 40 5.59 -3.73 7.81
N ALA A 41 6.55 -3.82 6.89
CA ALA A 41 6.50 -4.73 5.76
C ALA A 41 6.97 -6.12 6.18
N LEU A 42 6.17 -7.13 5.88
CA LEU A 42 6.44 -8.53 6.18
C LEU A 42 6.39 -9.33 4.89
N LEU A 43 7.45 -10.07 4.58
CA LEU A 43 7.44 -10.99 3.45
C LEU A 43 6.48 -12.14 3.76
N LEU A 44 5.51 -12.36 2.87
CA LEU A 44 4.61 -13.51 2.96
C LEU A 44 5.28 -14.73 2.32
N GLU A 45 5.09 -15.89 2.96
CA GLU A 45 5.59 -17.17 2.47
C GLU A 45 4.51 -18.25 2.62
N GLY A 46 4.58 -19.28 1.77
CA GLY A 46 3.71 -20.44 1.83
C GLY A 46 2.23 -20.08 1.66
N GLN A 47 1.37 -20.60 2.55
CA GLN A 47 -0.08 -20.46 2.42
C GLN A 47 -0.55 -18.99 2.42
N ALA A 48 0.08 -18.12 3.21
CA ALA A 48 -0.32 -16.71 3.28
C ALA A 48 -0.03 -15.97 1.95
N GLU A 49 1.08 -16.33 1.29
CA GLU A 49 1.41 -15.81 -0.04
C GLU A 49 0.39 -16.28 -1.09
N ASP A 50 0.06 -17.58 -1.08
CA ASP A 50 -0.90 -18.17 -2.02
C ASP A 50 -2.30 -17.54 -1.90
N GLU A 51 -2.77 -17.32 -0.67
CA GLU A 51 -4.05 -16.68 -0.40
C GLU A 51 -4.07 -15.22 -0.90
N ALA A 52 -3.03 -14.44 -0.61
CA ALA A 52 -2.90 -13.06 -1.06
C ALA A 52 -2.85 -12.97 -2.61
N LEU A 53 -2.06 -13.83 -3.25
CA LEU A 53 -1.98 -13.91 -4.71
C LEU A 53 -3.30 -14.34 -5.35
N SER A 54 -4.04 -15.25 -4.73
CA SER A 54 -5.36 -15.68 -5.21
C SER A 54 -6.35 -14.52 -5.28
N VAL A 55 -6.41 -13.69 -4.22
CA VAL A 55 -7.25 -12.49 -4.19
C VAL A 55 -6.82 -11.50 -5.28
N TYR A 56 -5.52 -11.23 -5.39
CA TYR A 56 -4.97 -10.29 -6.37
C TYR A 56 -5.22 -10.74 -7.81
N ARG A 57 -4.92 -12.00 -8.14
CA ARG A 57 -5.08 -12.57 -9.49
C ARG A 57 -6.54 -12.70 -9.90
N LYS A 58 -7.47 -12.92 -8.95
CA LYS A 58 -8.91 -12.89 -9.22
C LYS A 58 -9.37 -11.50 -9.68
N ARG A 59 -8.78 -10.43 -9.12
CA ARG A 59 -9.05 -9.05 -9.53
C ARG A 59 -8.32 -8.65 -10.80
N PHE A 60 -7.10 -9.14 -10.99
CA PHE A 60 -6.21 -8.81 -12.10
C PHE A 60 -5.73 -10.09 -12.81
N PRO A 61 -6.53 -10.69 -13.71
CA PRO A 61 -6.19 -11.97 -14.33
C PRO A 61 -4.86 -11.96 -15.10
N PHE A 62 -4.46 -10.82 -15.66
CA PHE A 62 -3.17 -10.68 -16.35
C PHE A 62 -1.96 -10.86 -15.42
N ALA A 63 -2.13 -10.69 -14.10
CA ALA A 63 -1.06 -10.85 -13.12
C ALA A 63 -0.61 -12.31 -12.92
N GLN A 64 -1.37 -13.28 -13.45
CA GLN A 64 -0.99 -14.71 -13.38
C GLN A 64 0.32 -15.01 -14.10
N ALA A 65 0.67 -14.23 -15.13
CA ALA A 65 1.90 -14.41 -15.90
C ALA A 65 3.16 -13.91 -15.18
N PHE A 66 3.02 -13.28 -14.01
CA PHE A 66 4.12 -12.66 -13.28
C PHE A 66 4.29 -13.31 -11.90
N SER A 67 5.56 -13.54 -11.54
CA SER A 67 5.95 -13.95 -10.19
C SER A 67 6.73 -12.80 -9.55
N SER A 68 6.29 -12.39 -8.36
CA SER A 68 6.94 -11.38 -7.53
C SER A 68 6.71 -11.76 -6.08
N PRO A 69 7.69 -11.55 -5.18
CA PRO A 69 7.47 -11.67 -3.75
C PRO A 69 6.27 -10.81 -3.32
N VAL A 70 5.47 -11.35 -2.39
CA VAL A 70 4.32 -10.64 -1.83
C VAL A 70 4.66 -10.18 -0.41
N TRP A 71 4.45 -8.90 -0.16
CA TRP A 71 4.66 -8.31 1.16
C TRP A 71 3.32 -7.86 1.74
N ALA A 72 3.06 -8.21 2.99
CA ALA A 72 2.01 -7.62 3.80
C ALA A 72 2.52 -6.36 4.48
N VAL A 73 1.62 -5.42 4.79
CA VAL A 73 1.92 -4.29 5.66
C VAL A 73 1.05 -4.35 6.90
N GLU A 74 1.67 -4.58 8.04
CA GLU A 74 1.03 -4.41 9.35
C GLU A 74 1.02 -2.93 9.70
N ILE A 75 -0.18 -2.35 9.81
CA ILE A 75 -0.36 -0.91 9.99
C ILE A 75 -0.32 -0.57 11.47
N ASP A 76 0.68 0.22 11.89
CA ASP A 76 0.80 0.77 13.24
C ASP A 76 0.00 2.07 13.40
N TYR A 77 -0.02 2.89 12.35
CA TYR A 77 -0.68 4.18 12.32
C TYR A 77 -1.31 4.46 10.96
N VAL A 78 -2.51 5.02 10.97
CA VAL A 78 -3.21 5.42 9.76
C VAL A 78 -3.94 6.75 9.95
N LYS A 79 -3.87 7.60 8.92
CA LYS A 79 -4.50 8.90 8.85
C LYS A 79 -5.31 9.03 7.58
N LEU A 80 -6.59 9.29 7.71
CA LEU A 80 -7.46 9.72 6.62
C LEU A 80 -7.38 11.25 6.50
N THR A 81 -7.21 11.75 5.29
CA THR A 81 -7.48 13.14 4.91
C THR A 81 -8.69 13.13 3.99
N ASP A 82 -9.72 13.90 4.32
CA ASP A 82 -10.92 14.03 3.49
C ASP A 82 -11.40 15.49 3.50
N ASN A 83 -11.11 16.22 2.41
CA ASN A 83 -11.48 17.62 2.27
C ASN A 83 -12.90 17.83 1.69
N SER A 84 -13.64 16.76 1.38
CA SER A 84 -14.98 16.85 0.76
C SER A 84 -16.03 17.54 1.64
N HIS A 85 -15.76 17.71 2.94
CA HIS A 85 -16.63 18.38 3.91
C HIS A 85 -16.04 19.72 4.40
N GLY A 86 -15.07 20.29 3.69
CA GLY A 86 -14.31 21.47 4.09
C GLY A 86 -12.87 21.14 4.49
N PHE A 87 -11.99 22.14 4.46
CA PHE A 87 -10.57 21.96 4.73
C PHE A 87 -10.31 21.51 6.17
N GLY A 88 -9.50 20.47 6.35
CA GLY A 88 -8.93 20.11 7.66
C GLY A 88 -9.57 18.92 8.37
N HIS A 89 -10.50 18.19 7.74
CA HIS A 89 -11.03 16.96 8.34
C HIS A 89 -10.00 15.82 8.21
N LYS A 90 -9.34 15.52 9.33
CA LYS A 90 -8.38 14.43 9.45
C LYS A 90 -8.81 13.50 10.56
N LEU A 91 -8.84 12.21 10.27
CA LEU A 91 -9.06 11.17 11.28
C LEU A 91 -7.78 10.35 11.40
N SER A 92 -7.39 10.01 12.62
CA SER A 92 -6.18 9.24 12.90
C SER A 92 -6.49 8.08 13.82
N TRP A 93 -5.92 6.93 13.52
CA TRP A 93 -6.03 5.70 14.30
C TRP A 93 -4.63 5.11 14.50
N SER A 94 -4.41 4.52 15.67
CA SER A 94 -3.20 3.79 16.04
C SER A 94 -3.61 2.47 16.71
N ALA A 95 -2.80 1.43 16.48
CA ALA A 95 -2.96 0.12 17.13
C ALA A 95 -2.54 0.14 18.61
#